data_AF-A0A1N7EJW5-F1
#
_entry.id   AF-A0A1N7EJW5-F1
#
_cell.length_a   1.000
_cell.length_b   1.000
_cell.length_c   1.000
_cell.angle_alpha   90.00
_cell.angle_beta   90.00
_cell.angle_gamma   90.00
#
_symmetry.space_group_name_H-M   'P 1'
#
loop_
_entity.id
_entity.type
_entity.pdbx_description
1 polymer ?
#
loop_
_entity_poly.entity_id
_entity_poly.type
_entity_poly.pdbx_seq_one_letter_code
_entity_poly.pdbx_strand_id
1 'polypeptide(L)'
;MSTATDPSARRTDSTDRPRGTGPRFGYGTNGFANHRLDDALAVLADLGYAGVALTLDHDHLDPFAPGLARRVTALRRRLDALGLAVMIETGARYLLDPWHKHAPTLLHDDPTRRVEFLRRAVRIGADLGAEAVSFWAGVRPEHVPPRAAWDRLVAGCATVVDAADRAGVRLGFEPEPGMLVEDIAGWRRLRAALDGPSCFGVTLDIGHCRCLEPQPVDRCVHEVAEHLVNVQIDDMRRGVHEHLEFGEGEIDFPPVLRALDDAGYHGLVAVELPRHSHAAPAVAARSLEFLHAAAARAGILPDAPAPPARVAQPAVPAQPDATAPLRSAPTDAPSTGTAPVLM
;
A
#
# COMPACT_ATOMS: atom_id res chain seq x y z
N MET A 1 -17.69 -34.33 33.14
CA MET A 1 -17.92 -34.19 31.69
C MET A 1 -18.24 -32.73 31.41
N SER A 2 -17.19 -31.91 31.33
CA SER A 2 -16.63 -31.35 30.08
C SER A 2 -17.29 -30.03 29.71
N THR A 3 -16.85 -28.99 30.40
CA THR A 3 -16.97 -27.58 30.02
C THR A 3 -16.03 -27.33 28.83
N ALA A 4 -16.58 -27.09 27.64
CA ALA A 4 -15.81 -26.67 26.48
C ALA A 4 -15.89 -25.14 26.36
N THR A 5 -14.75 -24.50 26.62
CA THR A 5 -14.52 -23.07 26.44
C THR A 5 -14.32 -22.79 24.95
N ASP A 6 -15.13 -21.90 24.39
CA ASP A 6 -15.01 -21.39 23.03
C ASP A 6 -13.80 -20.44 22.93
N PRO A 7 -12.82 -20.66 22.02
CA PRO A 7 -11.69 -19.77 21.87
C PRO A 7 -12.06 -18.63 20.91
N SER A 8 -12.81 -17.65 21.43
CA SER A 8 -13.02 -16.39 20.69
C SER A 8 -11.67 -15.70 20.48
N ALA A 9 -11.34 -15.51 19.20
CA ALA A 9 -10.18 -14.83 18.68
C ALA A 9 -9.82 -13.57 19.49
N ARG A 10 -8.56 -13.51 19.97
CA ARG A 10 -7.94 -12.24 20.33
C ARG A 10 -7.83 -11.41 19.05
N ARG A 11 -8.77 -10.50 18.87
CA ARG A 11 -8.54 -9.30 18.05
C ARG A 11 -7.38 -8.56 18.70
N THR A 12 -6.24 -8.52 18.02
CA THR A 12 -5.21 -7.53 18.30
C THR A 12 -5.74 -6.21 17.74
N ASP A 13 -6.49 -5.49 18.56
CA ASP A 13 -6.78 -4.09 18.32
C ASP A 13 -5.44 -3.35 18.42
N SER A 14 -4.81 -3.05 17.28
CA SER A 14 -3.52 -2.35 17.22
C SER A 14 -3.71 -0.82 17.25
N THR A 15 -4.80 -0.34 17.85
CA THR A 15 -5.21 1.06 17.81
C THR A 15 -4.55 1.94 18.86
N ASP A 16 -3.72 1.39 19.74
CA ASP A 16 -3.05 2.17 20.79
C ASP A 16 -1.61 2.53 20.40
N ARG A 17 -1.45 3.29 19.30
CA ARG A 17 -0.18 3.97 19.01
C ARG A 17 -0.19 5.32 19.76
N PRO A 18 0.85 5.66 20.53
CA PRO A 18 0.91 6.94 21.23
C PRO A 18 0.74 8.12 20.27
N ARG A 19 0.07 9.20 20.70
CA ARG A 19 0.13 10.47 19.95
C ARG A 19 1.59 10.92 19.84
N GLY A 20 2.01 11.35 18.64
CA GLY A 20 3.36 11.86 18.39
C GLY A 20 4.31 10.89 17.66
N THR A 21 3.81 9.74 17.24
CA THR A 21 4.55 8.85 16.37
C THR A 21 4.30 9.26 14.90
N GLY A 22 5.29 9.82 14.20
CA GLY A 22 5.11 10.42 12.87
C GLY A 22 4.43 9.54 11.80
N PRO A 23 4.05 10.15 10.65
CA PRO A 23 3.28 9.51 9.58
C PRO A 23 3.98 8.27 9.03
N ARG A 24 3.19 7.27 8.63
CA ARG A 24 3.68 6.04 8.02
C ARG A 24 3.67 6.20 6.51
N PHE A 25 4.82 6.54 5.95
CA PHE A 25 4.94 6.69 4.50
C PHE A 25 4.95 5.33 3.81
N GLY A 26 4.15 5.22 2.75
CA GLY A 26 4.14 4.09 1.84
C GLY A 26 4.43 4.51 0.40
N TYR A 27 4.50 3.55 -0.50
CA TYR A 27 4.65 3.82 -1.92
C TYR A 27 3.70 2.96 -2.76
N GLY A 28 3.10 3.56 -3.77
CA GLY A 28 2.24 2.92 -4.75
C GLY A 28 3.03 2.02 -5.68
N THR A 29 2.70 0.74 -5.69
CA THR A 29 3.34 -0.22 -6.60
C THR A 29 3.01 0.08 -8.07
N ASN A 30 2.00 0.90 -8.39
CA ASN A 30 1.78 1.44 -9.73
C ASN A 30 2.98 2.27 -10.26
N GLY A 31 3.80 2.85 -9.38
CA GLY A 31 5.07 3.50 -9.71
C GLY A 31 6.25 2.53 -9.87
N PHE A 32 6.04 1.22 -9.70
CA PHE A 32 7.02 0.16 -9.87
C PHE A 32 6.64 -0.86 -10.95
N ALA A 33 5.77 -0.51 -11.90
CA ALA A 33 5.18 -1.44 -12.87
C ALA A 33 6.17 -2.16 -13.82
N ASN A 34 7.46 -1.80 -13.79
CA ASN A 34 8.53 -2.47 -14.54
C ASN A 34 9.36 -3.45 -13.68
N HIS A 35 9.01 -3.63 -12.40
CA HIS A 35 9.70 -4.52 -11.47
C HIS A 35 8.78 -5.69 -11.10
N ARG A 36 9.38 -6.86 -10.87
CA ARG A 36 8.64 -7.93 -10.18
C ARG A 36 8.26 -7.44 -8.78
N LEU A 37 7.11 -7.89 -8.29
CA LEU A 37 6.61 -7.48 -6.98
C LEU A 37 7.64 -7.68 -5.86
N ASP A 38 8.30 -8.85 -5.79
CA ASP A 38 9.28 -9.13 -4.74
C ASP A 38 10.49 -8.17 -4.75
N ASP A 39 10.92 -7.72 -5.93
CA ASP A 39 12.01 -6.77 -6.10
C ASP A 39 11.56 -5.36 -5.68
N ALA A 40 10.35 -4.94 -6.09
CA ALA A 40 9.76 -3.67 -5.67
C ALA A 40 9.60 -3.59 -4.14
N LEU A 41 9.09 -4.67 -3.51
CA LEU A 41 8.94 -4.73 -2.06
C LEU A 41 10.29 -4.67 -1.33
N ALA A 42 11.32 -5.34 -1.85
CA ALA A 42 12.67 -5.28 -1.28
C ALA A 42 13.24 -3.86 -1.33
N VAL A 43 13.16 -3.19 -2.49
CA VAL A 43 13.62 -1.81 -2.66
C VAL A 43 12.91 -0.87 -1.69
N LEU A 44 11.57 -0.96 -1.59
CA LEU A 44 10.79 -0.09 -0.72
C LEU A 44 11.11 -0.30 0.77
N ALA A 45 11.29 -1.56 1.19
CA ALA A 45 11.72 -1.87 2.55
C ALA A 45 13.14 -1.35 2.85
N ASP A 46 14.09 -1.55 1.93
CA ASP A 46 15.48 -1.10 2.08
C ASP A 46 15.60 0.44 2.13
N LEU A 47 14.73 1.16 1.42
CA LEU A 47 14.62 2.62 1.50
C LEU A 47 14.02 3.11 2.83
N GLY A 48 13.28 2.26 3.54
CA GLY A 48 12.67 2.59 4.83
C GLY A 48 11.19 3.00 4.76
N TYR A 49 10.46 2.63 3.70
CA TYR A 49 9.01 2.77 3.68
C TYR A 49 8.34 1.85 4.70
N ALA A 50 7.24 2.32 5.31
CA ALA A 50 6.47 1.57 6.31
C ALA A 50 5.41 0.63 5.69
N GLY A 51 5.18 0.74 4.39
CA GLY A 51 4.21 -0.10 3.69
C GLY A 51 4.07 0.24 2.22
N VAL A 52 3.12 -0.43 1.56
CA VAL A 52 2.86 -0.28 0.13
C VAL A 52 1.38 -0.12 -0.16
N ALA A 53 1.07 0.70 -1.15
CA ALA A 53 -0.23 0.66 -1.82
C ALA A 53 -0.12 -0.31 -3.00
N LEU A 54 -0.56 -1.55 -2.77
CA LEU A 54 -0.50 -2.66 -3.71
C LEU A 54 -1.59 -2.51 -4.76
N THR A 55 -1.19 -2.17 -5.98
CA THR A 55 -2.06 -2.19 -7.15
C THR A 55 -2.21 -3.63 -7.61
N LEU A 56 -3.44 -4.14 -7.55
CA LEU A 56 -3.77 -5.45 -8.11
C LEU A 56 -3.74 -5.35 -9.63
N ASP A 57 -2.65 -5.83 -10.24
CA ASP A 57 -2.42 -5.81 -11.70
C ASP A 57 -1.72 -7.10 -12.15
N HIS A 58 -1.60 -7.27 -13.47
CA HIS A 58 -1.05 -8.44 -14.17
C HIS A 58 0.31 -8.90 -13.63
N ASP A 59 1.24 -7.94 -13.47
CA ASP A 59 2.64 -8.24 -13.14
C ASP A 59 2.86 -8.46 -11.64
N HIS A 60 2.09 -7.78 -10.79
CA HIS A 60 2.24 -7.85 -9.34
C HIS A 60 1.39 -8.96 -8.71
N LEU A 61 0.06 -8.75 -8.68
CA LEU A 61 -0.87 -9.71 -8.10
C LEU A 61 -2.17 -9.69 -8.89
N ASP A 62 -2.21 -10.46 -9.97
CA ASP A 62 -3.41 -10.64 -10.77
C ASP A 62 -4.47 -11.45 -9.99
N PRO A 63 -5.61 -10.83 -9.62
CA PRO A 63 -6.70 -11.47 -8.89
C PRO A 63 -7.46 -12.52 -9.71
N PHE A 64 -7.27 -12.60 -11.03
CA PHE A 64 -7.91 -13.58 -11.91
C PHE A 64 -6.99 -14.75 -12.28
N ALA A 65 -5.68 -14.60 -12.12
CA ALA A 65 -4.73 -15.65 -12.48
C ALA A 65 -4.82 -16.89 -11.56
N PRO A 66 -4.46 -18.08 -12.08
CA PRO A 66 -4.44 -19.33 -11.31
C PRO A 66 -3.59 -19.27 -10.04
N GLY A 67 -3.94 -20.10 -9.06
CA GLY A 67 -3.16 -20.23 -7.81
C GLY A 67 -3.13 -18.97 -6.94
N LEU A 68 -4.13 -18.08 -7.08
CA LEU A 68 -4.23 -16.82 -6.32
C LEU A 68 -4.03 -17.04 -4.81
N ALA A 69 -4.75 -17.98 -4.18
CA ALA A 69 -4.66 -18.23 -2.74
C ALA A 69 -3.21 -18.48 -2.28
N ARG A 70 -2.47 -19.33 -3.00
CA ARG A 70 -1.05 -19.60 -2.70
C ARG A 70 -0.19 -18.34 -2.84
N ARG A 71 -0.44 -17.53 -3.87
CA ARG A 71 0.28 -16.27 -4.11
C ARG A 71 0.00 -15.23 -3.03
N VAL A 72 -1.25 -15.08 -2.60
CA VAL A 72 -1.66 -14.21 -1.49
C VAL A 72 -0.99 -14.65 -0.19
N THR A 73 -1.01 -15.95 0.15
CA THR A 73 -0.32 -16.46 1.35
C THR A 73 1.20 -16.21 1.30
N ALA A 74 1.83 -16.39 0.13
CA ALA A 74 3.25 -16.11 -0.03
C ALA A 74 3.55 -14.62 0.14
N LEU A 75 2.72 -13.76 -0.46
CA LEU A 75 2.83 -12.30 -0.34
C LEU A 75 2.63 -11.84 1.10
N ARG A 76 1.66 -12.36 1.85
CA ARG A 76 1.47 -12.02 3.27
C ARG A 76 2.76 -12.29 4.07
N ARG A 77 3.35 -13.48 3.90
CA ARG A 77 4.62 -13.82 4.56
C ARG A 77 5.77 -12.90 4.15
N ARG A 78 5.80 -12.47 2.87
CA ARG A 78 6.83 -11.56 2.37
C ARG A 78 6.69 -10.17 2.97
N LEU A 79 5.47 -9.63 3.01
CA LEU A 79 5.16 -8.36 3.67
C LEU A 79 5.52 -8.40 5.16
N ASP A 80 5.14 -9.48 5.87
CA ASP A 80 5.50 -9.68 7.27
C ASP A 80 7.02 -9.74 7.49
N ALA A 81 7.75 -10.45 6.64
CA ALA A 81 9.20 -10.56 6.73
C ALA A 81 9.92 -9.23 6.46
N LEU A 82 9.33 -8.35 5.66
CA LEU A 82 9.85 -7.02 5.35
C LEU A 82 9.33 -5.94 6.32
N GLY A 83 8.38 -6.27 7.19
CA GLY A 83 7.73 -5.28 8.07
C GLY A 83 6.88 -4.25 7.32
N LEU A 84 6.40 -4.58 6.12
CA LEU A 84 5.60 -3.67 5.28
C LEU A 84 4.11 -3.88 5.55
N ALA A 85 3.41 -2.81 5.93
CA ALA A 85 1.96 -2.77 5.86
C ALA A 85 1.46 -2.67 4.41
N VAL A 86 0.17 -2.90 4.22
CA VAL A 86 -0.42 -2.93 2.87
C VAL A 86 -1.78 -2.24 2.81
N MET A 87 -1.96 -1.47 1.76
CA MET A 87 -3.22 -0.94 1.26
C MET A 87 -3.49 -1.58 -0.11
N ILE A 88 -4.73 -1.86 -0.47
CA ILE A 88 -5.07 -2.41 -1.79
C ILE A 88 -5.58 -1.31 -2.71
N GLU A 89 -5.00 -1.21 -3.89
CA GLU A 89 -5.40 -0.29 -4.95
C GLU A 89 -6.00 -1.05 -6.15
N THR A 90 -7.05 -0.49 -6.75
CA THR A 90 -7.82 -1.13 -7.84
C THR A 90 -7.78 -0.34 -9.16
N GLY A 91 -6.74 0.50 -9.32
CA GLY A 91 -6.49 1.37 -10.48
C GLY A 91 -5.67 0.75 -11.63
N ALA A 92 -5.57 -0.59 -11.71
CA ALA A 92 -4.86 -1.25 -12.80
C ALA A 92 -5.46 -0.92 -14.18
N ARG A 93 -4.60 -0.55 -15.13
CA ARG A 93 -5.03 0.08 -16.40
C ARG A 93 -5.76 -0.86 -17.32
N TYR A 94 -5.23 -2.06 -17.54
CA TYR A 94 -5.76 -2.99 -18.55
C TYR A 94 -6.06 -4.36 -17.96
N LEU A 95 -6.37 -4.40 -16.65
CA LEU A 95 -6.61 -5.65 -15.94
C LEU A 95 -7.85 -6.39 -16.46
N LEU A 96 -8.93 -5.64 -16.68
CA LEU A 96 -10.22 -6.22 -17.04
C LEU A 96 -10.49 -6.19 -18.55
N ASP A 97 -9.88 -5.26 -19.27
CA ASP A 97 -9.97 -5.11 -20.72
C ASP A 97 -8.59 -4.69 -21.29
N PRO A 98 -8.03 -5.42 -22.28
CA PRO A 98 -6.73 -5.10 -22.86
C PRO A 98 -6.73 -3.90 -23.81
N TRP A 99 -7.90 -3.41 -24.24
CA TRP A 99 -8.08 -2.30 -25.18
C TRP A 99 -8.52 -1.02 -24.48
N HIS A 100 -9.37 -1.14 -23.48
CA HIS A 100 -10.02 0.00 -22.84
C HIS A 100 -9.53 0.18 -21.41
N LYS A 101 -8.81 1.28 -21.17
CA LYS A 101 -8.28 1.62 -19.85
C LYS A 101 -9.39 1.62 -18.80
N HIS A 102 -9.18 0.84 -17.75
CA HIS A 102 -10.01 0.59 -16.59
C HIS A 102 -11.42 0.03 -16.84
N ALA A 103 -11.79 -0.25 -18.09
CA ALA A 103 -13.12 -0.76 -18.40
C ALA A 103 -13.20 -2.29 -18.14
N PRO A 104 -14.39 -2.81 -17.79
CA PRO A 104 -15.59 -2.06 -17.41
C PRO A 104 -15.43 -1.41 -16.02
N THR A 105 -16.13 -0.29 -15.82
CA THR A 105 -16.32 0.37 -14.51
C THR A 105 -17.72 0.05 -13.96
N LEU A 106 -18.05 0.55 -12.77
CA LEU A 106 -19.41 0.41 -12.20
C LEU A 106 -20.49 1.13 -13.03
N LEU A 107 -20.09 2.01 -13.95
CA LEU A 107 -21.00 2.84 -14.76
C LEU A 107 -21.40 2.17 -16.09
N HIS A 108 -20.70 1.11 -16.48
CA HIS A 108 -20.94 0.40 -17.74
C HIS A 108 -22.23 -0.43 -17.67
N ASP A 109 -22.77 -0.78 -18.84
CA ASP A 109 -24.01 -1.57 -18.94
C ASP A 109 -23.87 -2.96 -18.29
N ASP A 110 -22.71 -3.58 -18.44
CA ASP A 110 -22.33 -4.80 -17.71
C ASP A 110 -21.16 -4.53 -16.75
N PRO A 111 -21.44 -4.24 -15.47
CA PRO A 111 -20.41 -4.04 -14.45
C PRO A 111 -19.95 -5.36 -13.80
N THR A 112 -20.42 -6.54 -14.26
CA THR A 112 -20.21 -7.82 -13.57
C THR A 112 -18.73 -8.09 -13.28
N ARG A 113 -17.87 -7.87 -14.28
CA ARG A 113 -16.42 -8.10 -14.14
C ARG A 113 -15.76 -7.12 -13.16
N ARG A 114 -16.22 -5.86 -13.10
CA ARG A 114 -15.75 -4.86 -12.14
C ARG A 114 -16.17 -5.22 -10.72
N VAL A 115 -17.43 -5.60 -10.52
CA VAL A 115 -17.94 -6.03 -9.22
C VAL A 115 -17.19 -7.26 -8.72
N GLU A 116 -16.96 -8.26 -9.58
CA GLU A 116 -16.15 -9.42 -9.20
C GLU A 116 -14.74 -9.02 -8.83
N PHE A 117 -14.07 -8.14 -9.61
CA PHE A 117 -12.75 -7.63 -9.28
C PHE A 117 -12.71 -6.98 -7.90
N LEU A 118 -13.64 -6.07 -7.60
CA LEU A 118 -13.70 -5.39 -6.29
C LEU A 118 -13.99 -6.38 -5.15
N ARG A 119 -14.82 -7.40 -5.35
CA ARG A 119 -15.04 -8.48 -4.38
C ARG A 119 -13.81 -9.37 -4.21
N ARG A 120 -12.97 -9.55 -5.24
CA ARG A 120 -11.66 -10.21 -5.10
C ARG A 120 -10.72 -9.34 -4.30
N ALA A 121 -10.67 -8.04 -4.58
CA ALA A 121 -9.84 -7.08 -3.87
C ALA A 121 -10.17 -7.04 -2.38
N VAL A 122 -11.45 -7.07 -2.00
CA VAL A 122 -11.89 -7.21 -0.60
C VAL A 122 -11.37 -8.49 0.04
N ARG A 123 -11.50 -9.65 -0.63
CA ARG A 123 -10.99 -10.93 -0.10
C ARG A 123 -9.47 -10.92 0.05
N ILE A 124 -8.76 -10.42 -0.95
CA ILE A 124 -7.30 -10.27 -0.92
C ILE A 124 -6.90 -9.32 0.21
N GLY A 125 -7.59 -8.20 0.37
CA GLY A 125 -7.36 -7.26 1.46
C GLY A 125 -7.53 -7.91 2.83
N ALA A 126 -8.57 -8.72 3.02
CA ALA A 126 -8.77 -9.48 4.25
C ALA A 126 -7.63 -10.49 4.50
N ASP A 127 -7.27 -11.30 3.49
CA ASP A 127 -6.21 -12.31 3.59
C ASP A 127 -4.82 -11.70 3.82
N LEU A 128 -4.57 -10.51 3.27
CA LEU A 128 -3.33 -9.77 3.44
C LEU A 128 -3.34 -8.89 4.70
N GLY A 129 -4.45 -8.76 5.42
CA GLY A 129 -4.59 -7.84 6.56
C GLY A 129 -4.37 -6.38 6.16
N ALA A 130 -4.92 -5.97 5.01
CA ALA A 130 -4.78 -4.63 4.48
C ALA A 130 -5.56 -3.59 5.30
N GLU A 131 -5.04 -2.37 5.39
CA GLU A 131 -5.66 -1.28 6.16
C GLU A 131 -7.00 -0.84 5.54
N ALA A 132 -7.08 -0.84 4.21
CA ALA A 132 -8.31 -0.67 3.44
C ALA A 132 -8.16 -1.21 2.00
N VAL A 133 -9.25 -1.14 1.24
CA VAL A 133 -9.29 -1.36 -0.22
C VAL A 133 -9.82 -0.10 -0.88
N SER A 134 -9.02 0.49 -1.77
CA SER A 134 -9.33 1.73 -2.48
C SER A 134 -9.97 1.45 -3.83
N PHE A 135 -11.01 2.20 -4.19
CA PHE A 135 -11.62 2.18 -5.52
C PHE A 135 -12.36 3.48 -5.83
N TRP A 136 -12.68 3.67 -7.11
CA TRP A 136 -13.27 4.90 -7.65
C TRP A 136 -14.50 4.62 -8.54
N ALA A 137 -15.18 5.68 -9.01
CA ALA A 137 -16.41 5.60 -9.81
C ALA A 137 -16.19 5.15 -11.27
N GLY A 138 -15.32 5.88 -11.97
CA GLY A 138 -15.03 5.78 -13.39
C GLY A 138 -15.53 6.99 -14.15
N VAL A 139 -15.03 7.16 -15.38
CA VAL A 139 -15.56 8.14 -16.33
C VAL A 139 -16.92 7.66 -16.81
N ARG A 140 -17.93 8.53 -16.78
CA ARG A 140 -19.26 8.23 -17.32
C ARG A 140 -19.16 8.01 -18.84
N PRO A 141 -19.57 6.84 -19.37
CA PRO A 141 -19.66 6.68 -20.82
C PRO A 141 -20.67 7.68 -21.40
N GLU A 142 -20.34 8.31 -22.53
CA GLU A 142 -21.12 9.41 -23.10
C GLU A 142 -22.60 9.05 -23.34
N HIS A 143 -22.85 7.83 -23.81
CA HIS A 143 -24.18 7.29 -24.10
C HIS A 143 -25.02 6.99 -22.85
N VAL A 144 -24.43 6.93 -21.65
CA VAL A 144 -25.14 6.62 -20.40
C VAL A 144 -25.69 7.91 -19.77
N PRO A 145 -27.01 8.06 -19.57
CA PRO A 145 -27.57 9.24 -18.92
C PRO A 145 -27.02 9.45 -17.50
N PRO A 146 -26.81 10.70 -17.04
CA PRO A 146 -26.23 10.97 -15.71
C PRO A 146 -26.93 10.27 -14.55
N ARG A 147 -28.27 10.25 -14.54
CA ARG A 147 -29.05 9.55 -13.51
C ARG A 147 -28.80 8.04 -13.53
N ALA A 148 -28.77 7.43 -14.71
CA ALA A 148 -28.50 6.00 -14.84
C ALA A 148 -27.08 5.65 -14.37
N ALA A 149 -26.09 6.48 -14.69
CA ALA A 149 -24.72 6.31 -14.20
C ALA A 149 -24.67 6.39 -12.66
N TRP A 150 -25.37 7.34 -12.06
CA TRP A 150 -25.46 7.47 -10.60
C TRP A 150 -26.14 6.26 -9.95
N ASP A 151 -27.29 5.82 -10.47
CA ASP A 151 -28.03 4.67 -9.95
C ASP A 151 -27.18 3.38 -10.03
N ARG A 152 -26.42 3.20 -11.12
CA ARG A 152 -25.46 2.09 -11.27
C ARG A 152 -24.31 2.16 -10.28
N LEU A 153 -23.73 3.35 -10.06
CA LEU A 153 -22.68 3.56 -9.08
C LEU A 153 -23.14 3.17 -7.68
N VAL A 154 -24.32 3.66 -7.25
CA VAL A 154 -24.88 3.36 -5.93
C VAL A 154 -25.12 1.85 -5.78
N ALA A 155 -25.75 1.20 -6.76
CA ALA A 155 -26.00 -0.25 -6.71
C ALA A 155 -24.71 -1.09 -6.67
N GLY A 156 -23.71 -0.70 -7.48
CA GLY A 156 -22.40 -1.32 -7.50
C GLY A 156 -21.67 -1.18 -6.17
N CYS A 157 -21.62 0.04 -5.63
CA CYS A 157 -21.02 0.32 -4.32
C CYS A 157 -21.72 -0.45 -3.19
N ALA A 158 -23.05 -0.51 -3.17
CA ALA A 158 -23.81 -1.27 -2.18
C ALA A 158 -23.41 -2.75 -2.16
N THR A 159 -23.19 -3.35 -3.35
CA THR A 159 -22.72 -4.74 -3.46
C THR A 159 -21.31 -4.93 -2.89
N VAL A 160 -20.41 -3.97 -3.11
CA VAL A 160 -19.02 -4.05 -2.62
C VAL A 160 -18.95 -3.76 -1.11
N VAL A 161 -19.73 -2.80 -0.62
CA VAL A 161 -19.91 -2.50 0.81
C VAL A 161 -20.36 -3.74 1.58
N ASP A 162 -21.38 -4.42 1.09
CA ASP A 162 -21.90 -5.66 1.69
C ASP A 162 -20.85 -6.79 1.71
N ALA A 163 -19.99 -6.88 0.69
CA ALA A 163 -18.86 -7.80 0.70
C ALA A 163 -17.77 -7.40 1.73
N ALA A 164 -17.46 -6.11 1.83
CA ALA A 164 -16.44 -5.58 2.73
C ALA A 164 -16.85 -5.68 4.20
N ASP A 165 -18.11 -5.36 4.52
CA ASP A 165 -18.66 -5.47 5.87
C ASP A 165 -18.58 -6.91 6.41
N ARG A 166 -19.03 -7.89 5.61
CA ARG A 166 -18.89 -9.31 5.96
C ARG A 166 -17.44 -9.78 6.13
N ALA A 167 -16.50 -9.17 5.41
CA ALA A 167 -15.09 -9.50 5.50
C ALA A 167 -14.36 -8.71 6.60
N GLY A 168 -15.02 -7.72 7.24
CA GLY A 168 -14.39 -6.82 8.20
C GLY A 168 -13.33 -5.90 7.59
N VAL A 169 -13.48 -5.55 6.30
CA VAL A 169 -12.54 -4.72 5.53
C VAL A 169 -13.08 -3.30 5.38
N ARG A 170 -12.22 -2.29 5.55
CA ARG A 170 -12.56 -0.89 5.25
C ARG A 170 -12.42 -0.62 3.74
N LEU A 171 -13.36 0.13 3.20
CA LEU A 171 -13.34 0.61 1.83
C LEU A 171 -12.98 2.10 1.81
N GLY A 172 -12.04 2.47 0.96
CA GLY A 172 -11.73 3.84 0.63
C GLY A 172 -12.28 4.16 -0.74
N PHE A 173 -13.32 5.00 -0.80
CA PHE A 173 -13.76 5.51 -2.08
C PHE A 173 -12.95 6.74 -2.43
N GLU A 174 -12.36 6.76 -3.61
CA GLU A 174 -11.51 7.85 -4.08
C GLU A 174 -12.30 8.75 -5.04
N PRO A 175 -12.51 10.03 -4.71
CA PRO A 175 -12.90 11.04 -5.69
C PRO A 175 -11.74 11.30 -6.65
N GLU A 176 -11.99 11.19 -7.95
CA GLU A 176 -10.94 11.28 -8.98
C GLU A 176 -11.31 12.29 -10.07
N PRO A 177 -10.42 13.23 -10.45
CA PRO A 177 -10.71 14.22 -11.47
C PRO A 177 -11.05 13.62 -12.83
N GLY A 178 -12.18 14.03 -13.41
CA GLY A 178 -12.73 13.54 -14.68
C GLY A 178 -13.68 12.35 -14.53
N MET A 179 -13.93 11.84 -13.32
CA MET A 179 -14.85 10.73 -13.07
C MET A 179 -16.27 11.19 -12.69
N LEU A 180 -17.20 10.27 -12.44
CA LEU A 180 -18.56 10.63 -12.02
C LEU A 180 -18.60 11.26 -10.62
N VAL A 181 -17.66 10.89 -9.75
CA VAL A 181 -17.45 11.46 -8.42
C VAL A 181 -16.03 12.00 -8.39
N GLU A 182 -15.91 13.32 -8.45
CA GLU A 182 -14.63 14.00 -8.65
C GLU A 182 -14.12 14.71 -7.38
N ASP A 183 -15.02 14.95 -6.43
CA ASP A 183 -14.77 15.75 -5.23
C ASP A 183 -15.39 15.12 -3.95
N ILE A 184 -15.00 15.67 -2.81
CA ILE A 184 -15.46 15.29 -1.47
C ILE A 184 -16.98 15.46 -1.36
N ALA A 185 -17.56 16.49 -1.97
CA ALA A 185 -19.00 16.70 -1.96
C ALA A 185 -19.76 15.57 -2.68
N GLY A 186 -19.25 15.10 -3.83
CA GLY A 186 -19.75 13.96 -4.57
C GLY A 186 -19.63 12.66 -3.76
N TRP A 187 -18.51 12.46 -3.07
CA TRP A 187 -18.33 11.32 -2.17
C TRP A 187 -19.32 11.36 -1.00
N ARG A 188 -19.56 12.52 -0.36
CA ARG A 188 -20.56 12.66 0.71
C ARG A 188 -21.96 12.31 0.22
N ARG A 189 -22.33 12.74 -0.99
CA ARG A 189 -23.60 12.37 -1.63
C ARG A 189 -23.71 10.87 -1.86
N LEU A 190 -22.65 10.23 -2.34
CA LEU A 190 -22.61 8.78 -2.54
C LEU A 190 -22.75 8.04 -1.21
N ARG A 191 -21.99 8.46 -0.19
CA ARG A 191 -22.06 7.88 1.16
C ARG A 191 -23.47 7.99 1.74
N ALA A 192 -24.12 9.14 1.59
CA ALA A 192 -25.50 9.32 2.04
C ALA A 192 -26.50 8.43 1.28
N ALA A 193 -26.31 8.24 -0.04
CA ALA A 193 -27.14 7.35 -0.85
C ALA A 193 -26.96 5.85 -0.50
N LEU A 194 -25.90 5.50 0.24
CA LEU A 194 -25.63 4.16 0.76
C LEU A 194 -26.06 4.00 2.23
N ASP A 195 -26.81 4.96 2.78
CA ASP A 195 -27.20 5.01 4.21
C ASP A 195 -26.01 5.07 5.18
N GLY A 196 -24.87 5.61 4.72
CA GLY A 196 -23.72 5.91 5.54
C GLY A 196 -23.07 4.73 6.28
N PRO A 197 -22.67 3.65 5.58
CA PRO A 197 -22.09 2.47 6.22
C PRO A 197 -20.73 2.80 6.86
N SER A 198 -20.44 2.16 8.00
CA SER A 198 -19.22 2.44 8.78
C SER A 198 -17.94 1.95 8.10
N CYS A 199 -18.02 0.87 7.31
CA CYS A 199 -16.89 0.35 6.54
C CYS A 199 -16.58 1.19 5.28
N PHE A 200 -17.43 2.15 4.91
CA PHE A 200 -17.27 2.98 3.71
C PHE A 200 -16.76 4.37 4.06
N GLY A 201 -15.46 4.56 3.90
CA GLY A 201 -14.76 5.83 4.09
C GLY A 201 -14.26 6.43 2.78
N VAL A 202 -13.26 7.30 2.90
CA VAL A 202 -12.64 7.99 1.77
C VAL A 202 -11.15 7.63 1.66
N THR A 203 -10.71 7.35 0.44
CA THR A 203 -9.31 7.47 0.07
C THR A 203 -9.11 8.91 -0.35
N LEU A 204 -8.32 9.67 0.40
CA LEU A 204 -8.04 11.06 0.07
C LEU A 204 -6.73 11.12 -0.71
N ASP A 205 -6.82 11.33 -2.01
CA ASP A 205 -5.68 11.77 -2.80
C ASP A 205 -5.52 13.30 -2.64
N ILE A 206 -4.37 13.72 -2.12
CA ILE A 206 -4.14 15.15 -1.85
C ILE A 206 -3.84 15.96 -3.11
N GLY A 207 -3.34 15.30 -4.16
CA GLY A 207 -3.16 15.84 -5.49
C GLY A 207 -4.50 16.19 -6.12
N HIS A 208 -5.47 15.28 -6.04
CA HIS A 208 -6.84 15.48 -6.51
C HIS A 208 -7.52 16.63 -5.76
N CYS A 209 -7.27 16.74 -4.45
CA CYS A 209 -7.71 17.91 -3.68
C CYS A 209 -7.10 19.20 -4.25
N ARG A 210 -5.79 19.22 -4.51
CA ARG A 210 -5.13 20.36 -5.14
C ARG A 210 -5.58 20.61 -6.58
N CYS A 211 -6.06 19.61 -7.30
CA CYS A 211 -6.56 19.74 -8.67
C CYS A 211 -7.99 20.28 -8.75
N LEU A 212 -8.91 19.81 -7.90
CA LEU A 212 -10.34 20.12 -7.99
C LEU A 212 -10.96 20.84 -6.79
N GLU A 213 -10.61 20.51 -5.55
CA GLU A 213 -11.28 21.09 -4.37
C GLU A 213 -11.06 22.61 -4.28
N PRO A 214 -12.09 23.40 -3.93
CA PRO A 214 -11.92 24.85 -3.76
C PRO A 214 -11.17 25.21 -2.47
N GLN A 215 -11.12 24.31 -1.50
CA GLN A 215 -10.43 24.49 -0.22
C GLN A 215 -8.94 24.15 -0.34
N PRO A 216 -8.09 24.74 0.52
CA PRO A 216 -6.74 24.26 0.74
C PRO A 216 -6.72 22.77 1.15
N VAL A 217 -5.64 22.07 0.78
CA VAL A 217 -5.52 20.61 0.96
C VAL A 217 -5.59 20.20 2.45
N ASP A 218 -4.98 20.97 3.35
CA ASP A 218 -5.05 20.76 4.80
C ASP A 218 -6.49 20.86 5.33
N ARG A 219 -7.31 21.74 4.74
CA ARG A 219 -8.73 21.85 5.08
C ARG A 219 -9.55 20.68 4.56
N CYS A 220 -9.21 20.16 3.37
CA CYS A 220 -9.81 18.94 2.84
C CYS A 220 -9.56 17.76 3.79
N VAL A 221 -8.33 17.61 4.32
CA VAL A 221 -7.99 16.59 5.31
C VAL A 221 -8.90 16.69 6.55
N HIS A 222 -9.02 17.88 7.14
CA HIS A 222 -9.87 18.07 8.32
C HIS A 222 -11.36 17.80 8.03
N GLU A 223 -11.82 18.15 6.84
CA GLU A 223 -13.21 17.95 6.44
C GLU A 223 -13.61 16.46 6.45
N VAL A 224 -12.71 15.56 6.05
CA VAL A 224 -13.00 14.13 5.94
C VAL A 224 -12.34 13.27 7.01
N ALA A 225 -11.68 13.87 8.01
CA ALA A 225 -10.86 13.19 9.01
C ALA A 225 -11.54 11.97 9.65
N GLU A 226 -12.82 12.08 10.03
CA GLU A 226 -13.59 10.99 10.67
C GLU A 226 -13.86 9.79 9.76
N HIS A 227 -13.72 9.98 8.45
CA HIS A 227 -14.01 8.98 7.42
C HIS A 227 -12.77 8.57 6.63
N LEU A 228 -11.60 9.13 6.94
CA LEU A 228 -10.36 8.87 6.25
C LEU A 228 -9.89 7.44 6.53
N VAL A 229 -9.66 6.67 5.46
CA VAL A 229 -9.19 5.27 5.55
C VAL A 229 -7.85 5.06 4.86
N ASN A 230 -7.52 5.91 3.88
CA ASN A 230 -6.30 5.84 3.08
C ASN A 230 -5.94 7.25 2.61
N VAL A 231 -4.65 7.51 2.43
CA VAL A 231 -4.15 8.76 1.85
C VAL A 231 -3.19 8.42 0.73
N GLN A 232 -3.43 9.00 -0.43
CA GLN A 232 -2.48 9.02 -1.53
C GLN A 232 -1.82 10.40 -1.63
N ILE A 233 -0.53 10.42 -1.91
CA ILE A 233 0.29 11.63 -1.89
C ILE A 233 1.17 11.76 -3.14
N ASP A 234 0.98 12.85 -3.85
CA ASP A 234 1.81 13.31 -4.95
C ASP A 234 1.83 14.84 -4.94
N ASP A 235 2.47 15.45 -5.94
CA ASP A 235 2.31 16.87 -6.21
C ASP A 235 1.42 17.06 -7.44
N MET A 236 0.64 18.14 -7.45
CA MET A 236 -0.30 18.42 -8.54
C MET A 236 -0.55 19.92 -8.67
N ARG A 237 -1.04 20.34 -9.84
CA ARG A 237 -1.39 21.74 -10.13
C ARG A 237 -2.90 21.91 -10.20
N ARG A 238 -3.38 23.11 -9.91
CA ARG A 238 -4.81 23.44 -10.04
C ARG A 238 -5.30 23.17 -11.47
N GLY A 239 -6.39 22.42 -11.60
CA GLY A 239 -7.09 22.19 -12.86
C GLY A 239 -6.36 21.28 -13.86
N VAL A 240 -5.23 20.68 -13.47
CA VAL A 240 -4.48 19.73 -14.31
C VAL A 240 -4.30 18.43 -13.54
N HIS A 241 -5.02 17.39 -13.99
CA HIS A 241 -4.90 16.04 -13.42
C HIS A 241 -3.63 15.36 -13.94
N GLU A 242 -2.52 15.62 -13.26
CA GLU A 242 -1.19 15.07 -13.53
C GLU A 242 -0.45 14.85 -12.21
N HIS A 243 -0.13 13.59 -11.90
CA HIS A 243 0.69 13.24 -10.73
C HIS A 243 2.15 13.59 -11.01
N LEU A 244 2.69 14.55 -10.26
CA LEU A 244 4.06 15.07 -10.39
C LEU A 244 4.93 14.64 -9.21
N GLU A 245 6.25 14.58 -9.43
CA GLU A 245 7.19 14.42 -8.33
C GLU A 245 7.11 15.63 -7.37
N PHE A 246 7.44 15.40 -6.09
CA PHE A 246 7.34 16.44 -5.07
C PHE A 246 8.22 17.67 -5.38
N GLY A 247 7.60 18.85 -5.36
CA GLY A 247 8.25 20.13 -5.65
C GLY A 247 8.05 20.61 -7.10
N GLU A 248 7.38 19.83 -7.95
CA GLU A 248 7.07 20.21 -9.33
C GLU A 248 5.64 20.76 -9.52
N GLY A 249 4.79 20.60 -8.50
CA GLY A 249 3.42 21.10 -8.46
C GLY A 249 3.25 22.33 -7.55
N GLU A 250 2.09 22.41 -6.90
CA GLU A 250 1.64 23.58 -6.14
C GLU A 250 1.31 23.26 -4.67
N ILE A 251 1.53 22.03 -4.21
CA ILE A 251 1.12 21.62 -2.86
C ILE A 251 2.13 22.11 -1.81
N ASP A 252 1.61 22.74 -0.75
CA ASP A 252 2.37 23.01 0.47
C ASP A 252 2.21 21.83 1.44
N PHE A 253 3.20 20.93 1.47
CA PHE A 253 3.11 19.63 2.16
C PHE A 253 3.14 19.70 3.70
N PRO A 254 3.98 20.53 4.37
CA PRO A 254 4.04 20.54 5.83
C PRO A 254 2.68 20.79 6.52
N PRO A 255 1.84 21.77 6.09
CA PRO A 255 0.49 21.92 6.64
C PRO A 255 -0.41 20.69 6.43
N VAL A 256 -0.30 20.01 5.30
CA VAL A 256 -1.10 18.80 5.00
C VAL A 256 -0.71 17.65 5.93
N LEU A 257 0.59 17.40 6.09
CA LEU A 257 1.09 16.38 7.03
C LEU A 257 0.69 16.72 8.46
N ARG A 258 0.70 18.01 8.84
CA ARG A 258 0.24 18.46 10.16
C ARG A 258 -1.26 18.22 10.35
N ALA A 259 -2.07 18.49 9.34
CA ALA A 259 -3.51 18.24 9.39
C ALA A 259 -3.82 16.75 9.57
N LEU A 260 -3.05 15.86 8.93
CA LEU A 260 -3.17 14.41 9.13
C LEU A 260 -2.82 13.99 10.56
N ASP A 261 -1.74 14.53 11.13
CA ASP A 261 -1.33 14.26 12.52
C ASP A 261 -2.34 14.80 13.54
N ASP A 262 -2.79 16.06 13.37
CA ASP A 262 -3.80 16.70 14.21
C ASP A 262 -5.16 15.97 14.13
N ALA A 263 -5.48 15.35 12.99
CA ALA A 263 -6.64 14.48 12.79
C ALA A 263 -6.48 13.08 13.43
N GLY A 264 -5.29 12.72 13.91
CA GLY A 264 -5.00 11.39 14.45
C GLY A 264 -4.98 10.29 13.39
N TYR A 265 -4.63 10.63 12.14
CA TYR A 265 -4.51 9.63 11.09
C TYR A 265 -3.23 8.81 11.26
N HIS A 266 -3.37 7.50 11.42
CA HIS A 266 -2.26 6.57 11.67
C HIS A 266 -2.08 5.52 10.55
N GLY A 267 -2.88 5.60 9.49
CA GLY A 267 -2.77 4.73 8.32
C GLY A 267 -1.60 5.12 7.41
N LEU A 268 -1.43 4.37 6.32
CA LEU A 268 -0.43 4.69 5.30
C LEU A 268 -0.74 6.02 4.59
N VAL A 269 0.32 6.78 4.32
CA VAL A 269 0.34 7.93 3.41
C VAL A 269 1.20 7.51 2.22
N ALA A 270 0.57 7.02 1.15
CA ALA A 270 1.24 6.30 0.08
C ALA A 270 1.52 7.17 -1.14
N VAL A 271 2.77 7.22 -1.59
CA VAL A 271 3.15 8.00 -2.77
C VAL A 271 2.52 7.42 -4.03
N GLU A 272 1.81 8.22 -4.82
CA GLU A 272 1.20 7.78 -6.08
C GLU A 272 1.88 8.42 -7.30
N LEU A 273 2.71 7.65 -8.02
CA LEU A 273 3.45 8.14 -9.20
C LEU A 273 3.43 7.14 -10.37
N PRO A 274 2.25 6.80 -10.93
CA PRO A 274 2.09 5.72 -11.91
C PRO A 274 2.84 5.91 -13.23
N ARG A 275 3.33 7.12 -13.53
CA ARG A 275 4.08 7.45 -14.77
C ARG A 275 5.60 7.46 -14.59
N HIS A 276 6.08 7.20 -13.36
CA HIS A 276 7.50 7.30 -13.01
C HIS A 276 8.21 5.93 -12.88
N SER A 277 7.54 4.84 -13.30
CA SER A 277 8.07 3.47 -13.27
C SER A 277 9.40 3.25 -14.00
N HIS A 278 9.77 4.16 -14.92
CA HIS A 278 11.04 4.09 -15.65
C HIS A 278 12.26 4.43 -14.76
N ALA A 279 12.06 5.11 -13.63
CA ALA A 279 13.11 5.52 -12.69
C ALA A 279 12.76 5.17 -11.22
N ALA A 280 11.91 4.14 -11.02
CA ALA A 280 11.20 3.89 -9.77
C ALA A 280 12.06 3.92 -8.49
N PRO A 281 13.22 3.23 -8.39
CA PRO A 281 14.02 3.26 -7.16
C PRO A 281 14.54 4.65 -6.80
N ALA A 282 14.98 5.43 -7.80
CA ALA A 282 15.52 6.77 -7.59
C ALA A 282 14.42 7.77 -7.23
N VAL A 283 13.25 7.66 -7.86
CA VAL A 283 12.07 8.47 -7.53
C VAL A 283 11.60 8.15 -6.12
N ALA A 284 11.44 6.86 -5.77
CA ALA A 284 11.04 6.44 -4.43
C ALA A 284 12.00 6.92 -3.33
N ALA A 285 13.31 6.90 -3.57
CA ALA A 285 14.29 7.43 -2.62
C ALA A 285 14.10 8.94 -2.37
N ARG A 286 14.03 9.75 -3.44
CA ARG A 286 13.81 11.20 -3.34
C ARG A 286 12.46 11.54 -2.73
N SER A 287 11.41 10.77 -3.05
CA SER A 287 10.07 10.96 -2.48
C SER A 287 10.10 10.81 -0.96
N LEU A 288 10.77 9.78 -0.44
CA LEU A 288 10.85 9.55 1.00
C LEU A 288 11.70 10.62 1.71
N GLU A 289 12.83 11.01 1.12
CA GLU A 289 13.67 12.11 1.63
C GLU A 289 12.88 13.42 1.74
N PHE A 290 12.10 13.76 0.70
CA PHE A 290 11.24 14.93 0.69
C PHE A 290 10.20 14.88 1.81
N LEU A 291 9.49 13.75 1.94
CA LEU A 291 8.42 13.58 2.92
C LEU A 291 8.93 13.66 4.36
N HIS A 292 10.11 13.10 4.65
CA HIS A 292 10.75 13.27 5.95
C HIS A 292 11.12 14.73 6.23
N ALA A 293 11.67 15.45 5.24
CA ALA A 293 11.97 16.87 5.38
C ALA A 293 10.71 17.71 5.59
N ALA A 294 9.62 17.40 4.89
CA ALA A 294 8.33 18.07 5.05
C ALA A 294 7.71 17.80 6.44
N ALA A 295 7.75 16.55 6.91
CA ALA A 295 7.29 16.17 8.25
C ALA A 295 8.08 16.90 9.36
N ALA A 296 9.41 16.98 9.21
CA ALA A 296 10.26 17.72 10.14
C ALA A 296 9.90 19.21 10.19
N ARG A 297 9.63 19.85 9.04
CA ARG A 297 9.15 21.24 8.96
C ARG A 297 7.75 21.42 9.57
N ALA A 298 6.91 20.40 9.52
CA ALA A 298 5.59 20.38 10.16
C ALA A 298 5.65 20.23 11.69
N GLY A 299 6.85 19.98 12.25
CA GLY A 299 7.05 19.70 13.67
C GLY A 299 6.64 18.28 14.07
N ILE A 300 6.49 17.37 13.09
CA ILE A 300 6.14 15.97 13.31
C ILE A 300 7.45 15.17 13.34
N LEU A 301 7.92 14.86 14.53
CA LEU A 301 9.17 14.09 14.68
C LEU A 301 8.89 12.60 14.42
N PRO A 302 9.78 11.90 13.69
CA PRO A 302 9.71 10.44 13.63
C PRO A 302 9.94 9.87 15.02
N ASP A 303 9.33 8.71 15.30
CA ASP A 303 9.80 7.88 16.42
C ASP A 303 11.30 7.65 16.23
N ALA A 304 12.10 7.84 17.29
CA ALA A 304 13.48 7.40 17.27
C ALA A 304 13.48 5.91 16.87
N PRO A 305 14.29 5.49 15.88
CA PRO A 305 14.29 4.09 15.47
C PRO A 305 14.60 3.23 16.71
N ALA A 306 13.74 2.24 16.96
CA ALA A 306 14.06 1.22 17.95
C ALA A 306 15.44 0.65 17.57
N PRO A 307 16.38 0.53 18.53
CA PRO A 307 17.68 -0.04 18.23
C PRO A 307 17.46 -1.41 17.58
N PRO A 308 18.22 -1.78 16.53
CA PRO A 308 18.04 -3.05 15.86
C PRO A 308 18.03 -4.15 16.91
N ALA A 309 16.98 -4.99 16.88
CA ALA A 309 16.92 -6.16 17.72
C ALA A 309 18.24 -6.90 17.54
N ARG A 310 19.05 -6.99 18.60
CA ARG A 310 20.30 -7.74 18.56
C ARG A 310 19.93 -9.15 18.13
N VAL A 311 20.25 -9.51 16.89
CA VAL A 311 20.29 -10.90 16.49
C VAL A 311 21.28 -11.54 17.46
N ALA A 312 20.77 -12.37 18.37
CA ALA A 312 21.63 -13.14 19.24
C ALA A 312 22.54 -13.95 18.33
N GLN A 313 23.83 -13.61 18.32
CA GLN A 313 24.82 -14.43 17.64
C GLN A 313 24.68 -15.85 18.22
N PRO A 314 24.57 -16.89 17.38
CA PRO A 314 24.59 -18.24 17.90
C PRO A 314 25.88 -18.42 18.70
N ALA A 315 25.73 -18.90 19.94
CA ALA A 315 26.86 -19.14 20.82
C ALA A 315 27.85 -20.04 20.08
N VAL A 316 29.06 -19.52 19.83
CA VAL A 316 30.18 -20.31 19.36
C VAL A 316 30.43 -21.39 20.42
N PRO A 317 30.38 -22.69 20.08
CA PRO A 317 30.70 -23.74 21.04
C PRO A 317 32.12 -23.53 21.55
N ALA A 318 32.29 -23.49 22.87
CA ALA A 318 33.60 -23.41 23.49
C ALA A 318 34.46 -24.58 22.99
N GLN A 319 35.59 -24.26 22.37
CA GLN A 319 36.63 -25.24 22.06
C GLN A 319 37.16 -25.80 23.38
N PRO A 320 37.26 -27.14 23.54
CA PRO A 320 37.85 -27.71 24.74
C PRO A 320 39.35 -27.37 24.82
N ASP A 321 39.74 -26.93 26.01
CA ASP A 321 41.11 -26.62 26.43
C ASP A 321 42.08 -27.75 26.05
N ALA A 322 43.00 -27.47 25.13
CA ALA A 322 44.10 -28.37 24.80
C ALA A 322 45.32 -28.00 25.65
N THR A 323 45.33 -28.46 26.90
CA THR A 323 46.56 -28.54 27.72
C THR A 323 46.88 -30.00 28.03
N ALA A 324 47.69 -30.63 27.18
CA ALA A 324 48.48 -31.81 27.54
C ALA A 324 49.77 -31.85 26.68
N PRO A 325 50.93 -32.23 27.26
CA PRO A 325 52.23 -31.98 26.65
C PRO A 325 52.68 -33.06 25.64
N LEU A 326 53.63 -32.65 24.80
CA LEU A 326 54.26 -33.38 23.70
C LEU A 326 54.75 -34.80 24.04
N ARG A 327 54.62 -35.72 23.06
CA ARG A 327 55.56 -36.82 22.86
C ARG A 327 56.21 -36.70 21.49
N SER A 328 57.53 -36.85 21.49
CA SER A 328 58.46 -36.67 20.39
C SER A 328 58.72 -37.96 19.60
N ALA A 329 59.28 -37.73 18.41
CA ALA A 329 60.12 -38.60 17.56
C ALA A 329 59.43 -39.38 16.42
N PRO A 330 60.16 -39.75 15.33
CA PRO A 330 61.44 -39.24 14.83
C PRO A 330 61.39 -38.80 13.34
N THR A 331 62.41 -38.05 12.96
CA THR A 331 62.85 -37.76 11.60
C THR A 331 63.27 -39.03 10.85
N ASP A 332 62.79 -39.19 9.63
CA ASP A 332 63.50 -39.88 8.55
C ASP A 332 63.14 -39.26 7.20
N ALA A 333 64.17 -38.74 6.54
CA ALA A 333 64.25 -38.54 5.08
C ALA A 333 65.18 -39.65 4.56
N PRO A 334 65.10 -40.13 3.29
CA PRO A 334 65.39 -39.26 2.16
C PRO A 334 64.76 -39.64 0.78
N SER A 335 65.11 -38.79 -0.20
CA SER A 335 65.45 -39.13 -1.60
C SER A 335 64.36 -39.05 -2.69
N THR A 336 64.45 -37.95 -3.46
CA THR A 336 64.62 -37.84 -4.92
C THR A 336 63.90 -38.83 -5.85
N GLY A 337 63.07 -38.30 -6.76
CA GLY A 337 62.56 -39.04 -7.92
C GLY A 337 61.80 -38.16 -8.92
N THR A 338 62.55 -37.64 -9.90
CA THR A 338 62.27 -37.23 -11.28
C THR A 338 60.83 -37.36 -11.86
N ALA A 339 60.42 -36.32 -12.59
CA ALA A 339 59.27 -36.25 -13.52
C ALA A 339 59.39 -37.26 -14.70
N PRO A 340 58.34 -37.49 -15.53
CA PRO A 340 57.89 -36.49 -16.50
C PRO A 340 56.37 -36.43 -16.81
N VAL A 341 56.04 -35.31 -17.46
CA VAL A 341 54.85 -35.02 -18.27
C VAL A 341 54.68 -36.04 -19.41
N LEU A 342 53.45 -36.46 -19.73
CA LEU A 342 53.00 -36.65 -21.12
C LEU A 342 51.47 -36.73 -21.26
N MET A 343 50.99 -35.98 -22.27
CA MET A 343 49.68 -35.94 -22.96
C MET A 343 48.45 -35.40 -22.24
#